data_AF-A0A1F5QTK7-F1
#
_entry.id   AF-A0A1F5QTK7-F1
#
_cell.length_a   1.000
_cell.length_b   1.000
_cell.length_c   1.000
_cell.angle_alpha   90.00
_cell.angle_beta   90.00
_cell.angle_gamma   90.00
#
_symmetry.space_group_name_H-M   'P 1'
#
loop_
_entity.id
_entity.type
_entity.pdbx_description
1 polymer ?
#
loop_
_entity_poly.entity_id
_entity_poly.type
_entity_poly.pdbx_seq_one_letter_code
_entity_poly.pdbx_strand_id
1 'polypeptide(L)'
;MPQNYSQLVFDGVPVNGVNEVQRVTLDGSPTGGTFTLTYAGQETGNIAYNATAAVVQAALQALSNVEPGDVACSGGSLPATPVDVTFQNNLGGLNQTQMTGDGTSLTGVGDDEDVTITTVTPGVRGTYRGAQNGCVLAAKNGDGAGVLYENTGTRATPTWTELEEVV
;
A
#
# COMPACT_ATOMS: atom_id res chain seq x y z
N MET A 1 -22.90 -9.87 -15.85
CA MET A 1 -23.39 -10.88 -14.91
C MET A 1 -22.34 -11.03 -13.81
N PRO A 2 -22.63 -10.77 -12.53
CA PRO A 2 -21.61 -10.92 -11.50
C PRO A 2 -21.31 -12.41 -11.33
N GLN A 3 -20.02 -12.76 -11.36
CA GLN A 3 -19.55 -14.14 -11.24
C GLN A 3 -19.86 -14.65 -9.83
N ASN A 4 -20.74 -15.64 -9.73
CA ASN A 4 -21.12 -16.32 -8.50
C ASN A 4 -19.94 -17.15 -7.97
N TYR A 5 -19.20 -16.64 -6.99
CA TYR A 5 -18.20 -17.41 -6.24
C TYR A 5 -18.86 -18.14 -5.06
N SER A 6 -19.79 -19.05 -5.34
CA SER A 6 -20.73 -19.59 -4.34
C SER A 6 -20.10 -20.40 -3.21
N GLN A 7 -18.82 -20.78 -3.28
CA GLN A 7 -18.05 -21.26 -2.12
C GLN A 7 -16.57 -21.37 -2.50
N LEU A 8 -15.70 -20.60 -1.85
CA LEU A 8 -14.26 -20.84 -1.90
C LEU A 8 -13.94 -21.94 -0.87
N VAL A 9 -12.97 -22.83 -1.13
CA VAL A 9 -12.56 -23.87 -0.18
C VAL A 9 -11.06 -23.82 0.06
N PHE A 10 -10.65 -23.55 1.31
CA PHE A 10 -9.26 -23.43 1.74
C PHE A 10 -8.94 -24.47 2.81
N ASP A 11 -7.68 -24.91 2.84
CA ASP A 11 -7.17 -25.78 3.89
C ASP A 11 -6.37 -24.93 4.87
N GLY A 12 -6.89 -24.72 6.09
CA GLY A 12 -6.31 -23.87 7.13
C GLY A 12 -7.06 -22.55 7.42
N VAL A 13 -6.50 -21.74 8.31
CA VAL A 13 -7.05 -20.42 8.67
C VAL A 13 -6.68 -19.40 7.59
N PRO A 14 -7.64 -18.65 7.01
CA PRO A 14 -7.34 -17.69 5.97
C PRO A 14 -6.52 -16.50 6.49
N VAL A 15 -5.66 -15.97 5.64
CA VAL A 15 -4.80 -14.82 5.94
C VAL A 15 -5.47 -13.54 5.44
N ASN A 16 -5.48 -12.51 6.29
CA ASN A 16 -5.96 -11.18 5.92
C ASN A 16 -4.95 -10.46 5.01
N GLY A 17 -5.46 -9.74 4.01
CA GLY A 17 -4.64 -8.89 3.18
C GLY A 17 -4.27 -7.60 3.90
N VAL A 18 -3.03 -7.15 3.71
CA VAL A 18 -2.50 -5.91 4.31
C VAL A 18 -1.92 -5.06 3.19
N ASN A 19 -2.34 -3.79 3.10
CA ASN A 19 -1.74 -2.83 2.18
C ASN A 19 -0.31 -2.52 2.59
N GLU A 20 0.58 -2.42 1.60
CA GLU A 20 1.94 -1.98 1.85
C GLU A 20 1.97 -0.48 2.17
N VAL A 21 2.81 -0.09 3.12
CA VAL A 21 3.13 1.31 3.41
C VAL A 21 4.63 1.51 3.28
N GLN A 22 5.01 2.47 2.43
CA GLN A 22 6.39 2.95 2.30
C GLN A 22 6.45 4.41 2.74
N ARG A 23 7.48 4.77 3.52
CA ARG A 23 7.69 6.09 4.07
C ARG A 23 8.75 6.84 3.27
N VAL A 24 8.43 8.07 2.90
CA VAL A 24 9.34 9.06 2.31
C VAL A 24 9.81 10.02 3.40
N THR A 25 11.13 10.14 3.56
CA THR A 25 11.78 11.13 4.44
C THR A 25 12.83 11.89 3.63
N LEU A 26 13.01 13.19 3.93
CA LEU A 26 14.16 13.95 3.44
C LEU A 26 15.18 14.11 4.57
N ASP A 27 16.41 13.69 4.31
CA ASP A 27 17.53 13.77 5.24
C ASP A 27 18.33 15.06 5.02
N GLY A 28 19.30 15.37 5.88
CA GLY A 28 20.15 16.57 5.73
C GLY A 28 19.50 17.92 6.03
N SER A 29 18.17 17.97 6.26
CA SER A 29 17.39 19.21 6.50
C SER A 29 17.44 20.21 5.33
N PRO A 30 16.97 19.83 4.14
CA PRO A 30 16.95 20.72 2.99
C PRO A 30 16.13 21.98 3.28
N THR A 31 16.63 23.11 2.79
CA THR A 31 15.98 24.43 2.87
C THR A 31 15.48 24.92 1.52
N GLY A 32 15.75 24.16 0.46
CA GLY A 32 15.35 24.46 -0.91
C GLY A 32 15.52 23.26 -1.84
N GLY A 33 15.27 23.50 -3.13
CA GLY A 33 15.44 22.50 -4.17
C GLY A 33 14.24 21.56 -4.34
N THR A 34 14.48 20.50 -5.10
CA THR A 34 13.48 19.49 -5.47
C THR A 34 14.08 18.10 -5.43
N PHE A 35 13.22 17.09 -5.31
CA PHE A 35 13.58 15.68 -5.46
C PHE A 35 12.62 14.98 -6.42
N THR A 36 12.97 13.78 -6.87
CA THR A 36 12.05 12.88 -7.60
C THR A 36 11.86 11.58 -6.83
N LEU A 37 10.76 10.89 -7.11
CA LEU A 37 10.53 9.52 -6.67
C LEU A 37 10.43 8.61 -7.90
N THR A 38 11.03 7.43 -7.82
CA THR A 38 10.90 6.39 -8.84
C THR A 38 10.14 5.20 -8.26
N TYR A 39 9.08 4.78 -8.94
CA TYR A 39 8.30 3.59 -8.60
C TYR A 39 8.17 2.68 -9.83
N ALA A 40 8.61 1.42 -9.68
CA ALA A 40 8.55 0.38 -10.71
C ALA A 40 9.00 0.85 -12.11
N GLY A 41 10.11 1.61 -12.15
CA GLY A 41 10.73 2.11 -13.38
C GLY A 41 10.08 3.35 -13.99
N GLN A 42 9.16 4.02 -13.29
CA GLN A 42 8.62 5.33 -13.67
C GLN A 42 9.02 6.37 -12.65
N GLU A 43 9.47 7.53 -13.11
CA GLU A 43 9.92 8.64 -12.28
C GLU A 43 8.89 9.77 -12.28
N THR A 44 8.69 10.38 -11.11
CA THR A 44 7.80 11.54 -10.98
C THR A 44 8.41 12.78 -11.63
N GLY A 45 7.60 13.80 -11.87
CA GLY A 45 8.14 15.16 -12.00
C GLY A 45 8.81 15.63 -10.70
N ASN A 46 9.48 16.78 -10.77
CA ASN A 46 10.13 17.39 -9.61
C ASN A 46 9.11 17.69 -8.49
N ILE A 47 9.42 17.25 -7.29
CA ILE A 47 8.65 17.50 -6.06
C ILE A 47 9.45 18.49 -5.21
N ALA A 48 8.80 19.57 -4.75
CA ALA A 48 9.45 20.55 -3.90
C ALA A 48 9.87 19.94 -2.55
N TYR A 49 11.02 20.37 -2.01
CA TYR A 49 11.53 19.90 -0.71
C TYR A 49 10.53 20.03 0.45
N ASN A 50 9.60 21.00 0.36
CA ASN A 50 8.57 21.28 1.36
C ASN A 50 7.16 20.78 0.98
N ALA A 51 7.09 19.82 0.05
CA ALA A 51 5.83 19.28 -0.44
C ALA A 51 4.99 18.67 0.69
N THR A 52 3.66 18.86 0.60
CA THR A 52 2.69 18.18 1.46
C THR A 52 2.50 16.73 0.98
N ALA A 53 1.99 15.86 1.86
CA ALA A 53 1.58 14.52 1.47
C ALA A 53 0.65 14.50 0.24
N ALA A 54 -0.24 15.49 0.09
CA ALA A 54 -1.13 15.59 -1.08
C ALA A 54 -0.38 15.89 -2.38
N VAL A 55 0.69 16.69 -2.33
CA VAL A 55 1.54 16.97 -3.49
C VAL A 55 2.33 15.73 -3.88
N VAL A 56 2.88 15.00 -2.91
CA VAL A 56 3.57 13.71 -3.15
C VAL A 56 2.59 12.69 -3.77
N GLN A 57 1.36 12.61 -3.27
CA GLN A 57 0.34 11.74 -3.83
C GLN A 57 0.04 12.07 -5.29
N ALA A 58 -0.16 13.36 -5.60
CA ALA A 58 -0.45 13.81 -6.96
C ALA A 58 0.73 13.48 -7.92
N ALA A 59 1.97 13.63 -7.45
CA ALA A 59 3.15 13.27 -8.23
C ALA A 59 3.21 11.77 -8.54
N LEU A 60 2.95 10.90 -7.54
CA LEU A 60 2.93 9.45 -7.73
C LEU A 60 1.76 8.99 -8.62
N GLN A 61 0.58 9.62 -8.51
CA GLN A 61 -0.58 9.32 -9.36
C GLN A 61 -0.42 9.82 -10.80
N ALA A 62 0.59 10.65 -11.09
CA ALA A 62 0.91 11.08 -12.44
C ALA A 62 1.81 10.07 -13.19
N LEU A 63 2.34 9.06 -12.50
CA LEU A 63 3.11 7.99 -13.15
C LEU A 63 2.21 7.12 -14.02
N SER A 64 2.73 6.67 -15.17
CA SER A 64 1.95 5.88 -16.13
C SER A 64 1.53 4.49 -15.62
N ASN A 65 2.17 4.01 -14.55
CA ASN A 65 1.95 2.71 -13.91
C ASN A 65 1.16 2.80 -12.59
N VAL A 66 0.62 3.97 -12.23
CA VAL A 66 -0.19 4.17 -11.03
C VAL A 66 -1.55 4.73 -11.43
N GLU A 67 -2.64 4.01 -11.16
CA GLU A 67 -3.98 4.53 -11.45
C GLU A 67 -4.44 5.50 -10.35
N PRO A 68 -5.37 6.43 -10.65
CA PRO A 68 -5.99 7.28 -9.64
C PRO A 68 -6.55 6.47 -8.47
N GLY A 69 -6.03 6.75 -7.27
CA GLY A 69 -6.41 6.07 -6.04
C GLY A 69 -5.61 4.82 -5.71
N ASP A 70 -4.69 4.33 -6.54
CA ASP A 70 -3.81 3.19 -6.20
C ASP A 70 -2.80 3.52 -5.09
N VAL A 71 -2.55 4.80 -4.87
CA VAL A 71 -1.75 5.29 -3.76
C VAL A 71 -2.54 6.32 -2.95
N ALA A 72 -2.40 6.26 -1.63
CA ALA A 72 -2.87 7.27 -0.70
C ALA A 72 -1.70 7.72 0.18
N CYS A 73 -1.44 9.03 0.24
CA CYS A 73 -0.38 9.58 1.08
C CYS A 73 -0.95 10.24 2.34
N SER A 74 -0.28 10.02 3.47
CA SER A 74 -0.60 10.62 4.77
C SER A 74 0.67 11.13 5.45
N GLY A 75 0.54 11.73 6.64
CA GLY A 75 1.64 12.41 7.33
C GLY A 75 1.52 13.92 7.24
N GLY A 76 2.64 14.63 7.11
CA GLY A 76 2.68 16.09 7.06
C GLY A 76 3.50 16.62 5.87
N SER A 77 3.95 17.88 5.99
CA SER A 77 4.84 18.47 4.99
C SER A 77 6.28 18.07 5.25
N LEU A 78 7.00 17.77 4.17
CA LEU A 78 8.44 17.57 4.21
C LEU A 78 9.17 18.90 4.49
N PRO A 79 10.42 18.85 4.97
CA PRO A 79 11.08 17.69 5.57
C PRO A 79 10.57 17.39 7.00
N ALA A 80 9.73 18.25 7.59
CA ALA A 80 9.39 18.22 9.01
C ALA A 80 8.59 16.98 9.46
N THR A 81 7.76 16.40 8.59
CA THR A 81 7.02 15.18 8.87
C THR A 81 7.12 14.25 7.67
N PRO A 82 7.51 12.98 7.86
CA PRO A 82 7.56 12.01 6.77
C PRO A 82 6.20 11.83 6.10
N VAL A 83 6.24 11.39 4.85
CA VAL A 83 5.03 11.06 4.09
C VAL A 83 4.92 9.55 3.99
N ASP A 84 3.83 9.00 4.52
CA ASP A 84 3.52 7.57 4.42
C ASP A 84 2.65 7.33 3.18
N VAL A 85 3.21 6.59 2.22
CA VAL A 85 2.58 6.19 0.96
C VAL A 85 2.00 4.79 1.13
N THR A 86 0.68 4.70 1.19
CA THR A 86 -0.07 3.44 1.25
C THR A 86 -0.42 2.99 -0.16
N PHE A 87 0.07 1.81 -0.55
CA PHE A 87 -0.32 1.14 -1.79
C PHE A 87 -1.62 0.40 -1.57
N GLN A 88 -2.65 0.78 -2.32
CA GLN A 88 -4.01 0.31 -2.16
C GLN A 88 -4.61 0.00 -3.53
N ASN A 89 -5.89 -0.38 -3.54
CA ASN A 89 -6.61 -0.71 -4.76
C ASN A 89 -5.89 -1.75 -5.64
N ASN A 90 -5.52 -1.44 -6.88
CA ASN A 90 -4.90 -2.44 -7.76
C ASN A 90 -3.53 -2.89 -7.22
N LEU A 91 -2.84 -1.99 -6.51
CA LEU A 91 -1.56 -2.23 -5.84
C LEU A 91 -1.73 -2.75 -4.40
N GLY A 92 -2.95 -2.82 -3.87
CA GLY A 92 -3.22 -3.19 -2.49
C GLY A 92 -3.03 -4.68 -2.20
N GLY A 93 -2.69 -5.02 -0.95
CA GLY A 93 -2.53 -6.41 -0.50
C GLY A 93 -1.40 -7.17 -1.21
N LEU A 94 -0.34 -6.48 -1.61
CA LEU A 94 0.82 -7.06 -2.30
C LEU A 94 2.08 -6.37 -1.78
N ASN A 95 3.16 -7.14 -1.65
CA ASN A 95 4.49 -6.56 -1.45
C ASN A 95 4.89 -5.78 -2.70
N GLN A 96 5.13 -4.49 -2.56
CA GLN A 96 5.48 -3.62 -3.67
C GLN A 96 6.99 -3.51 -3.84
N THR A 97 7.42 -3.12 -5.03
CA THR A 97 8.82 -2.70 -5.22
C THR A 97 9.04 -1.45 -4.38
N GLN A 98 10.13 -1.43 -3.61
CA GLN A 98 10.52 -0.27 -2.84
C GLN A 98 10.81 0.90 -3.81
N MET A 99 10.19 2.04 -3.56
CA MET A 99 10.51 3.26 -4.29
C MET A 99 11.95 3.67 -4.00
N THR A 100 12.55 4.39 -4.93
CA THR A 100 13.80 5.12 -4.71
C THR A 100 13.55 6.61 -4.84
N GLY A 101 14.35 7.43 -4.17
CA GLY A 101 14.33 8.87 -4.35
C GLY A 101 15.65 9.37 -4.94
N ASP A 102 15.59 10.48 -5.66
CA ASP A 102 16.78 11.23 -6.08
C ASP A 102 16.74 12.61 -5.42
N GLY A 103 17.62 12.80 -4.44
CA GLY A 103 17.79 14.05 -3.69
C GLY A 103 18.85 14.99 -4.27
N THR A 104 19.49 14.68 -5.40
CA THR A 104 20.66 15.43 -5.89
C THR A 104 20.40 16.91 -6.20
N SER A 105 19.14 17.29 -6.38
CA SER A 105 18.69 18.68 -6.60
C SER A 105 18.16 19.35 -5.34
N LEU A 106 18.28 18.72 -4.18
CA LEU A 106 18.02 19.34 -2.89
C LEU A 106 19.17 20.29 -2.55
N THR A 107 18.84 21.33 -1.79
CA THR A 107 19.82 22.27 -1.27
C THR A 107 19.53 22.51 0.20
N GLY A 108 20.57 22.60 1.01
CA GLY A 108 20.41 22.90 2.42
C GLY A 108 21.67 23.49 3.04
N VAL A 109 21.68 23.44 4.37
CA VAL A 109 22.83 23.85 5.17
C VAL A 109 23.68 22.64 5.59
N GLY A 110 23.23 21.43 5.28
CA GLY A 110 23.98 20.20 5.45
C GLY A 110 24.75 19.85 4.17
N ASP A 111 25.56 18.80 4.23
CA ASP A 111 26.30 18.25 3.09
C ASP A 111 25.76 16.87 2.67
N ASP A 112 24.55 16.50 3.12
CA ASP A 112 23.98 15.15 2.99
C ASP A 112 22.44 15.20 2.80
N GLU A 113 21.94 16.16 2.01
CA GLU A 113 20.53 16.18 1.63
C GLU A 113 20.21 15.02 0.68
N ASP A 114 19.41 14.06 1.14
CA ASP A 114 18.99 12.92 0.35
C ASP A 114 17.53 12.53 0.65
N VAL A 115 17.00 11.58 -0.13
CA VAL A 115 15.66 11.02 0.03
C VAL A 115 15.73 9.57 0.46
N THR A 116 15.36 9.30 1.71
CA THR A 116 15.25 7.94 2.22
C THR A 116 13.83 7.40 2.07
N ILE A 117 13.72 6.23 1.43
CA ILE A 117 12.48 5.44 1.36
C ILE A 117 12.61 4.19 2.21
N THR A 118 11.63 3.90 3.06
CA THR A 118 11.58 2.65 3.86
C THR A 118 10.21 1.99 3.82
N THR A 119 10.16 0.67 3.67
CA THR A 119 8.91 -0.08 3.88
C THR A 119 8.64 -0.21 5.37
N VAL A 120 7.55 0.40 5.84
CA VAL A 120 7.14 0.38 7.27
C VAL A 120 6.07 -0.66 7.56
N THR A 121 5.32 -1.07 6.54
CA THR A 121 4.37 -2.19 6.62
C THR A 121 4.47 -2.97 5.33
N PRO A 122 5.03 -4.19 5.33
CA PRO A 122 5.08 -5.03 4.14
C PRO A 122 3.66 -5.42 3.69
N GLY A 123 3.43 -5.41 2.38
CA GLY A 123 2.15 -5.85 1.85
C GLY A 123 1.95 -7.36 2.00
N VAL A 124 0.79 -7.77 2.49
CA VAL A 124 0.42 -9.18 2.66
C VAL A 124 -0.67 -9.54 1.67
N ARG A 125 -0.42 -10.60 0.89
CA ARG A 125 -1.41 -11.15 -0.03
C ARG A 125 -2.39 -12.04 0.72
N GLY A 126 -3.59 -11.49 0.95
CA GLY A 126 -4.66 -12.21 1.63
C GLY A 126 -5.13 -13.44 0.86
N THR A 127 -5.61 -14.44 1.60
CA THR A 127 -6.23 -15.65 1.05
C THR A 127 -7.37 -15.25 0.11
N TYR A 128 -7.40 -15.81 -1.10
CA TYR A 128 -8.27 -15.37 -2.22
C TYR A 128 -8.36 -13.86 -2.43
N ARG A 129 -7.24 -13.14 -2.46
CA ARG A 129 -7.19 -11.79 -3.05
C ARG A 129 -7.92 -11.80 -4.41
N GLY A 130 -8.94 -10.95 -4.52
CA GLY A 130 -9.91 -10.90 -5.62
C GLY A 130 -11.34 -11.19 -5.17
N ALA A 131 -11.53 -11.89 -4.05
CA ALA A 131 -12.84 -12.14 -3.45
C ALA A 131 -13.53 -10.81 -3.10
N GLN A 132 -14.78 -10.65 -3.49
CA GLN A 132 -15.54 -9.44 -3.19
C GLN A 132 -15.89 -9.37 -1.69
N ASN A 133 -16.22 -8.18 -1.21
CA ASN A 133 -16.83 -8.03 0.11
C ASN A 133 -18.14 -8.85 0.16
N GLY A 134 -18.36 -9.61 1.22
CA GLY A 134 -19.49 -10.51 1.41
C GLY A 134 -19.29 -11.92 0.83
N CYS A 135 -18.15 -12.20 0.17
CA CYS A 135 -17.84 -13.57 -0.25
C CYS A 135 -17.61 -14.46 0.98
N VAL A 136 -18.18 -15.67 0.95
CA VAL A 136 -17.98 -16.68 2.00
C VAL A 136 -16.92 -17.69 1.56
N LEU A 137 -15.99 -17.97 2.47
CA LEU A 137 -14.94 -18.97 2.35
C LEU A 137 -15.23 -20.10 3.35
N ALA A 138 -15.33 -21.33 2.86
CA ALA A 138 -15.30 -22.51 3.69
C ALA A 138 -13.85 -22.96 3.91
N ALA A 139 -13.32 -22.73 5.10
CA ALA A 139 -12.04 -23.27 5.52
C ALA A 139 -12.25 -24.65 6.14
N LYS A 140 -11.45 -25.63 5.75
CA LYS A 140 -11.31 -26.86 6.53
C LYS A 140 -10.18 -26.65 7.52
N ASN A 141 -10.46 -26.79 8.80
CA ASN A 141 -9.42 -26.96 9.79
C ASN A 141 -8.79 -28.35 9.59
N GLY A 142 -7.52 -28.51 9.94
CA GLY A 142 -6.79 -29.79 9.77
C GLY A 142 -7.40 -30.99 10.52
N ASP A 143 -8.43 -30.75 11.35
CA ASP A 143 -9.26 -31.73 12.05
C ASP A 143 -10.50 -32.18 11.26
N GLY A 144 -10.75 -31.62 10.08
CA GLY A 144 -11.90 -31.91 9.22
C GLY A 144 -13.16 -31.10 9.54
N ALA A 145 -13.15 -30.24 10.56
CA ALA A 145 -14.25 -29.31 10.83
C ALA A 145 -14.22 -28.13 9.84
N GLY A 146 -15.38 -27.79 9.28
CA GLY A 146 -15.51 -26.65 8.36
C GLY A 146 -15.82 -25.37 9.14
N VAL A 147 -14.99 -24.35 9.03
CA VAL A 147 -15.28 -22.99 9.53
C VAL A 147 -15.61 -22.09 8.34
N LEU A 148 -16.65 -21.28 8.48
CA LEU A 148 -17.01 -20.30 7.47
C LEU A 148 -16.41 -18.94 7.82
N TYR A 149 -15.86 -18.27 6.82
CA TYR A 149 -15.37 -16.90 6.92
C TYR A 149 -16.08 -16.02 5.90
N GLU A 150 -16.46 -14.81 6.28
CA GLU A 150 -16.90 -13.77 5.36
C GLU A 150 -15.76 -12.80 5.08
N ASN A 151 -15.59 -12.41 3.82
CA ASN A 151 -14.70 -11.31 3.48
C ASN A 151 -15.38 -9.97 3.81
N THR A 152 -14.96 -9.32 4.89
CA THR A 152 -15.41 -7.98 5.29
C THR A 152 -14.52 -6.85 4.74
N GLY A 153 -13.41 -7.21 4.10
CA GLY A 153 -12.42 -6.30 3.53
C GLY A 153 -12.73 -5.88 2.10
N THR A 154 -11.69 -5.49 1.36
CA THR A 154 -11.81 -5.20 -0.08
C THR A 154 -11.35 -6.40 -0.90
N ARG A 155 -11.65 -6.40 -2.20
CA ARG A 155 -11.04 -7.36 -3.13
C ARG A 155 -9.51 -7.45 -3.10
N ALA A 156 -8.81 -6.38 -2.74
CA ALA A 156 -7.35 -6.27 -2.84
C ALA A 156 -6.72 -6.66 -1.51
N THR A 157 -7.43 -6.34 -0.43
CA THR A 157 -7.12 -6.67 0.96
C THR A 157 -8.33 -7.35 1.58
N PRO A 158 -8.57 -8.63 1.27
CA PRO A 158 -9.67 -9.34 1.89
C PRO A 158 -9.40 -9.49 3.39
N THR A 159 -10.42 -9.29 4.20
CA THR A 159 -10.38 -9.49 5.65
C THR A 159 -11.36 -10.61 5.95
N TRP A 160 -10.84 -11.79 6.29
CA TRP A 160 -11.64 -12.97 6.58
C TRP A 160 -12.04 -12.95 8.04
N THR A 161 -13.33 -12.69 8.26
CA THR A 161 -13.95 -12.70 9.58
C THR A 161 -14.70 -14.00 9.75
N GLU A 162 -14.43 -14.73 10.83
CA GLU A 162 -15.14 -15.97 11.14
C GLU A 162 -16.63 -15.70 11.34
N LEU A 163 -17.48 -16.55 10.76
CA LEU A 163 -18.91 -16.54 10.97
C LEU A 163 -19.23 -17.54 12.09
N GLU A 164 -19.78 -17.05 13.19
CA GLU A 164 -20.36 -17.93 14.21
C GLU A 164 -21.61 -18.61 13.63
N GLU A 165 -21.74 -19.94 13.78
CA GLU A 165 -22.99 -20.63 13.43
C GLU A 165 -24.12 -20.11 14.32
N VAL A 166 -25.22 -19.65 13.71
CA VAL A 166 -26.48 -19.43 14.44
C VAL A 166 -27.06 -20.81 14.76
N VAL A 167 -26.98 -21.19 16.04
CA VAL A 167 -27.63 -22.39 16.59
C VAL A 167 -29.15 -22.27 16.52
#